data_AF-A0A5E4EYX5-F1
#
_entry.id   AF-A0A5E4EYX5-F1
#
_cell.length_a   1.000
_cell.length_b   1.000
_cell.length_c   1.000
_cell.angle_alpha   90.00
_cell.angle_beta   90.00
_cell.angle_gamma   90.00
#
_symmetry.space_group_name_H-M   'P 1'
#
loop_
_entity.id
_entity.type
_entity.pdbx_description
1 polymer ?
#
loop_
_entity_poly.entity_id
_entity_poly.type
_entity_poly.pdbx_seq_one_letter_code
_entity_poly.pdbx_strand_id
1 'polypeptide(L)'
;MKIIQANSGVLTNFDVLKFLESRGASEDSARVFSDVTPSENKVYGYLFGTPARGQTTENINEFKEKCKKYDLAEAEVLNIINTRPSSIVGIYPLIENCDLRLGDTVEELVELVVEVFPSPLPAKTVENDAKTTNVEKIEDQNDNDEGKPENEEEMETIDGS
;
A
#
# COMPACT_ATOMS: atom_id res chain seq x y z
N MET A 1 -37.11 -3.90 -2.70
CA MET A 1 -36.13 -4.07 -1.62
C MET A 1 -36.32 -2.94 -0.62
N LYS A 2 -36.30 -3.19 0.70
CA LYS A 2 -36.33 -2.14 1.74
C LYS A 2 -35.12 -2.33 2.64
N ILE A 3 -34.45 -1.24 3.01
CA ILE A 3 -33.31 -1.25 3.93
C ILE A 3 -33.87 -1.30 5.35
N ILE A 4 -33.53 -2.35 6.11
CA ILE A 4 -33.98 -2.53 7.50
C ILE A 4 -33.05 -1.78 8.46
N GLN A 5 -31.74 -1.87 8.23
CA GLN A 5 -30.71 -1.22 9.02
C GLN A 5 -29.62 -0.73 8.08
N ALA A 6 -29.32 0.58 8.12
CA ALA A 6 -28.34 1.18 7.23
C ALA A 6 -26.88 0.85 7.62
N ASN A 7 -26.61 0.74 8.92
CA ASN A 7 -25.30 0.38 9.46
C ASN A 7 -25.47 -0.72 10.52
N SER A 8 -24.98 -1.93 10.21
CA SER A 8 -25.09 -3.12 11.08
C SER A 8 -23.81 -3.40 11.89
N GLY A 9 -22.79 -2.56 11.78
CA GLY A 9 -21.50 -2.75 12.42
C GLY A 9 -20.33 -2.42 11.48
N VAL A 10 -19.13 -2.49 12.05
CA VAL A 10 -17.88 -2.23 11.34
C VAL A 10 -17.25 -3.53 10.83
N LEU A 11 -16.55 -3.44 9.71
CA LEU A 11 -15.76 -4.54 9.14
C LEU A 11 -14.32 -4.06 8.99
N THR A 12 -13.36 -4.88 9.42
CA THR A 12 -11.95 -4.61 9.16
C THR A 12 -11.61 -4.94 7.70
N ASN A 13 -10.55 -4.34 7.19
CA ASN A 13 -10.01 -4.69 5.87
C ASN A 13 -9.66 -6.19 5.78
N PHE A 14 -9.24 -6.80 6.89
CA PHE A 14 -9.01 -8.24 6.99
C PHE A 14 -10.29 -9.06 6.83
N ASP A 15 -11.39 -8.68 7.49
CA ASP A 15 -12.67 -9.39 7.39
C ASP A 15 -13.18 -9.38 5.94
N VAL A 16 -13.09 -8.23 5.28
CA VAL A 16 -13.49 -8.08 3.88
C VAL A 16 -12.57 -8.89 2.96
N LEU A 17 -11.26 -8.86 3.19
CA LEU A 17 -10.30 -9.65 2.43
C LEU A 17 -10.63 -11.15 2.53
N LYS A 18 -10.83 -11.67 3.76
CA LYS A 18 -11.16 -13.08 3.99
C LYS A 18 -12.50 -13.49 3.40
N PHE A 19 -13.50 -12.63 3.49
CA PHE A 19 -14.79 -12.84 2.86
C PHE A 19 -14.66 -12.97 1.34
N LEU A 20 -13.91 -12.08 0.69
CA LEU A 20 -13.67 -12.13 -0.75
C LEU A 20 -12.88 -13.38 -1.16
N GLU A 21 -11.87 -13.80 -0.38
CA GLU A 21 -11.16 -15.08 -0.60
C GLU A 21 -12.11 -16.27 -0.55
N SER A 22 -13.01 -16.30 0.44
CA SER A 22 -14.01 -17.38 0.58
C SER A 22 -14.98 -17.46 -0.60
N ARG A 23 -15.18 -16.35 -1.32
CA ARG A 23 -16.00 -16.30 -2.53
C ARG A 23 -15.24 -16.67 -3.80
N GLY A 24 -13.94 -16.87 -3.71
CA GLY A 24 -13.07 -17.23 -4.83
C GLY A 24 -12.39 -16.04 -5.50
N ALA A 25 -12.29 -14.88 -4.82
CA ALA A 25 -11.46 -13.78 -5.30
C ALA A 25 -9.98 -14.17 -5.16
N SER A 26 -9.16 -13.76 -6.12
CA SER A 26 -7.74 -14.13 -6.16
C SER A 26 -6.92 -13.06 -6.88
N GLU A 27 -5.63 -12.99 -6.53
CA GLU A 27 -4.66 -12.13 -7.20
C GLU A 27 -4.42 -12.64 -8.63
N ASP A 28 -4.38 -13.96 -8.79
CA ASP A 28 -4.25 -14.62 -10.07
C ASP A 28 -5.61 -14.64 -10.78
N SER A 29 -5.75 -13.84 -11.83
CA SER A 29 -7.00 -13.72 -12.61
C SER A 29 -7.46 -15.06 -13.19
N ALA A 30 -6.56 -16.03 -13.39
CA ALA A 30 -6.91 -17.37 -13.87
C ALA A 30 -7.55 -18.25 -12.78
N ARG A 31 -7.39 -17.88 -11.50
CA ARG A 31 -7.94 -18.60 -10.34
C ARG A 31 -9.19 -17.95 -9.76
N VAL A 32 -9.58 -16.79 -10.30
CA VAL A 32 -10.81 -16.11 -9.89
C VAL A 32 -12.01 -16.93 -10.34
N PHE A 33 -12.94 -17.18 -9.41
CA PHE A 33 -14.13 -17.95 -9.71
C PHE A 33 -15.11 -17.12 -10.54
N SER A 34 -15.89 -17.77 -11.41
CA SER A 34 -16.86 -17.12 -12.30
C SER A 34 -17.92 -16.30 -11.57
N ASP A 35 -18.19 -16.65 -10.30
CA ASP A 35 -19.21 -16.02 -9.46
C ASP A 35 -18.72 -14.73 -8.78
N VAL A 36 -17.42 -14.42 -8.90
CA VAL A 36 -16.83 -13.19 -8.38
C VAL A 36 -16.95 -12.10 -9.42
N THR A 37 -17.59 -11.01 -9.04
CA THR A 37 -17.73 -9.85 -9.91
C THR A 37 -16.38 -9.12 -10.11
N PRO A 38 -16.16 -8.44 -11.24
CA PRO A 38 -14.94 -7.65 -11.45
C PRO A 38 -14.69 -6.60 -10.36
N SER A 39 -15.75 -6.01 -9.81
CA SER A 39 -15.68 -5.09 -8.68
C SER A 39 -15.14 -5.75 -7.41
N GLU A 40 -15.61 -6.96 -7.09
CA GLU A 40 -15.15 -7.72 -5.92
C GLU A 40 -13.68 -8.10 -6.05
N ASN A 41 -13.26 -8.57 -7.23
CA ASN A 41 -11.87 -8.92 -7.46
C ASN A 41 -10.94 -7.69 -7.44
N LYS A 42 -11.43 -6.52 -7.88
CA LYS A 42 -10.69 -5.26 -7.80
C LYS A 42 -10.50 -4.78 -6.36
N VAL A 43 -11.54 -4.91 -5.52
CA VAL A 43 -11.43 -4.63 -4.08
C VAL A 43 -10.48 -5.60 -3.41
N TYR A 44 -10.56 -6.89 -3.75
CA TYR A 44 -9.62 -7.91 -3.27
C TYR A 44 -8.17 -7.53 -3.60
N GLY A 45 -7.87 -7.21 -4.86
CA GLY A 45 -6.53 -6.81 -5.28
C GLY A 45 -5.99 -5.58 -4.55
N TYR A 46 -6.86 -4.60 -4.27
CA TYR A 46 -6.48 -3.46 -3.43
C TYR A 46 -6.13 -3.91 -2.01
N LEU A 47 -7.03 -4.64 -1.34
CA LEU A 47 -6.86 -5.07 0.05
C LEU A 47 -5.66 -6.02 0.23
N PHE A 48 -5.36 -6.84 -0.77
CA PHE A 48 -4.21 -7.74 -0.77
C PHE A 48 -2.87 -6.98 -0.71
N GLY A 49 -2.80 -5.76 -1.26
CA GLY A 49 -1.65 -4.88 -1.16
C GLY A 49 -1.57 -4.07 0.15
N THR A 50 -2.57 -4.18 1.02
CA THR A 50 -2.61 -3.44 2.30
C THR A 50 -2.08 -4.29 3.47
N PRO A 51 -1.87 -3.70 4.66
CA PRO A 51 -1.49 -4.44 5.85
C PRO A 51 -2.45 -5.58 6.25
N ALA A 52 -3.69 -5.60 5.73
CA ALA A 52 -4.68 -6.64 6.01
C ALA A 52 -4.22 -8.05 5.59
N ARG A 53 -3.40 -8.17 4.54
CA ARG A 53 -2.92 -9.46 4.02
C ARG A 53 -2.19 -10.31 5.07
N GLY A 54 -1.40 -9.66 5.92
CA GLY A 54 -0.57 -10.32 6.93
C GLY A 54 -1.21 -10.38 8.31
N GLN A 55 -2.50 -10.07 8.44
CA GLN A 55 -3.21 -10.13 9.72
C GLN A 55 -3.86 -11.50 9.91
N THR A 56 -4.19 -11.80 11.17
CA THR A 56 -4.94 -12.99 11.58
C THR A 56 -6.05 -12.55 12.53
N THR A 57 -7.08 -13.40 12.66
CA THR A 57 -8.18 -13.16 13.60
C THR A 57 -7.65 -13.08 15.04
N GLU A 58 -6.64 -13.89 15.37
CA GLU A 58 -6.00 -13.94 16.68
C GLU A 58 -5.31 -12.61 16.99
N ASN A 59 -4.48 -12.09 16.08
CA ASN A 59 -3.76 -10.83 16.31
C ASN A 59 -4.73 -9.64 16.41
N ILE A 60 -5.81 -9.63 15.62
CA ILE A 60 -6.85 -8.58 15.70
C ILE A 60 -7.55 -8.62 17.06
N ASN A 61 -7.92 -9.81 17.55
CA ASN A 61 -8.58 -9.94 18.84
C ASN A 61 -7.63 -9.59 19.99
N GLU A 62 -6.37 -10.03 19.93
CA GLU A 62 -5.34 -9.66 20.89
C GLU A 62 -5.14 -8.15 20.96
N PHE A 63 -5.05 -7.48 19.80
CA PHE A 63 -4.93 -6.04 19.73
C PHE A 63 -6.15 -5.34 20.36
N LYS A 64 -7.37 -5.79 20.04
CA LYS A 64 -8.60 -5.24 20.63
C LYS A 64 -8.63 -5.38 22.15
N GLU A 65 -8.21 -6.52 22.68
CA GLU A 65 -8.15 -6.75 24.13
C GLU A 65 -7.09 -5.87 24.80
N LYS A 66 -5.86 -5.83 24.25
CA LYS A 66 -4.78 -4.98 24.77
C LYS A 66 -5.12 -3.48 24.63
N CYS A 67 -5.89 -3.10 23.63
CA CYS A 67 -6.31 -1.70 23.42
C CYS A 67 -7.30 -1.19 24.47
N LYS A 68 -8.00 -2.04 25.22
CA LYS A 68 -8.96 -1.61 26.24
C LYS A 68 -8.34 -0.76 27.36
N LYS A 69 -7.01 -0.83 27.54
CA LYS A 69 -6.29 0.04 28.50
C LYS A 69 -6.20 1.49 28.01
N TYR A 70 -6.30 1.70 26.70
CA TYR A 70 -6.39 3.01 26.08
C TYR A 70 -7.88 3.31 25.88
N ASP A 71 -8.33 4.50 26.28
CA ASP A 71 -9.72 4.94 26.07
C ASP A 71 -9.96 5.32 24.60
N LEU A 72 -9.81 4.35 23.69
CA LEU A 72 -9.95 4.51 22.24
C LEU A 72 -11.37 4.21 21.78
N ALA A 73 -11.89 5.03 20.88
CA ALA A 73 -13.16 4.76 20.23
C ALA A 73 -13.03 3.58 19.24
N GLU A 74 -14.14 2.89 18.98
CA GLU A 74 -14.15 1.73 18.07
C GLU A 74 -13.61 2.06 16.67
N ALA A 75 -13.90 3.26 16.17
CA ALA A 75 -13.38 3.74 14.89
C ALA A 75 -11.86 3.97 14.91
N GLU A 76 -11.30 4.43 16.03
CA GLU A 76 -9.85 4.63 16.19
C GLU A 76 -9.12 3.27 16.19
N VAL A 77 -9.64 2.31 16.96
CA VAL A 77 -9.14 0.93 16.97
C VAL A 77 -9.23 0.30 15.58
N LEU A 78 -10.36 0.46 14.89
CA LEU A 78 -10.55 -0.01 13.52
C LEU A 78 -9.53 0.60 12.56
N ASN A 79 -9.30 1.92 12.65
CA ASN A 79 -8.35 2.62 11.79
C ASN A 79 -6.91 2.16 12.03
N ILE A 80 -6.52 1.95 13.30
CA ILE A 80 -5.20 1.42 13.65
C ILE A 80 -5.02 0.00 13.10
N ILE A 81 -6.04 -0.87 13.24
CA ILE A 81 -6.01 -2.22 12.67
C ILE A 81 -5.82 -2.15 11.14
N ASN A 82 -6.59 -1.29 10.46
CA ASN A 82 -6.57 -1.21 9.00
C ASN A 82 -5.26 -0.62 8.43
N THR A 83 -4.66 0.35 9.12
CA THR A 83 -3.49 1.11 8.63
C THR A 83 -2.16 0.63 9.19
N ARG A 84 -2.16 -0.04 10.36
CA ARG A 84 -0.97 -0.57 11.03
C ARG A 84 0.16 0.47 11.14
N PRO A 85 -0.06 1.59 11.84
CA PRO A 85 0.96 2.62 12.02
C PRO A 85 2.16 2.08 12.79
N SER A 86 3.36 2.22 12.21
CA SER A 86 4.62 1.79 12.81
C SER A 86 5.41 2.94 13.45
N SER A 87 4.82 4.14 13.48
CA SER A 87 5.43 5.34 14.04
C SER A 87 4.39 6.19 14.74
N ILE A 88 4.86 7.00 15.69
CA ILE A 88 4.02 7.93 16.46
C ILE A 88 3.32 8.93 15.52
N VAL A 89 4.03 9.43 14.50
CA VAL A 89 3.47 10.34 13.49
C VAL A 89 2.31 9.70 12.73
N GLY A 90 2.31 8.37 12.58
CA GLY A 90 1.20 7.63 11.98
C GLY A 90 -0.03 7.51 12.88
N ILE A 91 0.11 7.65 14.21
CA ILE A 91 -1.00 7.58 15.17
C ILE A 91 -1.74 8.90 15.29
N TYR A 92 -1.04 10.04 15.28
CA TYR A 92 -1.65 11.37 15.44
C TYR A 92 -2.87 11.64 14.54
N PRO A 93 -2.87 11.27 13.24
CA PRO A 93 -4.03 11.49 12.38
C PRO A 93 -5.21 10.57 12.69
N LEU A 94 -5.00 9.48 13.43
CA LEU A 94 -6.02 8.46 13.70
C LEU A 94 -6.80 8.72 15.00
N ILE A 95 -6.22 9.49 15.93
CA ILE A 95 -6.75 9.73 17.27
C ILE A 95 -6.95 11.22 17.49
N GLU A 96 -8.19 11.61 17.79
CA GLU A 96 -8.49 13.01 18.07
C GLU A 96 -7.86 13.44 19.40
N ASN A 97 -7.20 14.61 19.39
CA ASN A 97 -6.51 15.19 20.56
C ASN A 97 -5.53 14.19 21.22
N CYS A 98 -4.76 13.47 20.39
CA CYS A 98 -3.85 12.41 20.82
C CYS A 98 -2.96 12.81 22.02
N ASP A 99 -2.34 13.99 21.98
CA ASP A 99 -1.48 14.49 23.08
C ASP A 99 -2.21 14.58 24.42
N LEU A 100 -3.45 15.09 24.40
CA LEU A 100 -4.24 15.33 25.62
C LEU A 100 -4.78 14.02 26.21
N ARG A 101 -5.06 13.02 25.36
CA ARG A 101 -5.67 11.74 25.78
C ARG A 101 -4.64 10.68 26.14
N LEU A 102 -3.57 10.58 25.36
CA LEU A 102 -2.57 9.51 25.50
C LEU A 102 -1.28 10.01 26.14
N GLY A 103 -0.88 11.28 25.95
CA GLY A 103 0.38 11.81 26.44
C GLY A 103 1.54 10.86 26.13
N ASP A 104 2.28 10.46 27.18
CA ASP A 104 3.46 9.58 27.10
C ASP A 104 3.13 8.11 26.77
N THR A 105 1.85 7.74 26.66
CA THR A 105 1.43 6.37 26.35
C THR A 105 1.31 6.10 24.84
N VAL A 106 1.52 7.13 24.01
CA VAL A 106 1.48 6.99 22.55
C VAL A 106 2.63 6.12 22.03
N GLU A 107 3.80 6.22 22.64
CA GLU A 107 4.95 5.35 22.37
C GLU A 107 4.59 3.89 22.64
N GLU A 108 3.98 3.60 23.79
CA GLU A 108 3.54 2.24 24.14
C GLU A 108 2.51 1.70 23.16
N LEU A 109 1.61 2.55 22.65
CA LEU A 109 0.60 2.14 21.68
C LEU A 109 1.25 1.75 20.35
N VAL A 110 2.26 2.50 19.90
CA VAL A 110 3.01 2.16 18.68
C VAL A 110 3.77 0.85 18.86
N GLU A 111 4.45 0.67 20.00
CA GLU A 111 5.14 -0.59 20.33
C GLU A 111 4.16 -1.78 20.30
N LEU A 112 2.98 -1.61 20.89
CA LEU A 112 1.92 -2.61 20.87
C LEU A 112 1.48 -2.95 19.43
N VAL A 113 1.31 -1.96 18.56
CA VAL A 113 0.94 -2.18 17.16
C VAL A 113 2.02 -2.98 16.43
N VAL A 114 3.30 -2.65 16.64
CA VAL A 114 4.43 -3.34 16.01
C VAL A 114 4.58 -4.78 16.55
N GLU A 115 4.34 -4.99 17.84
CA GLU A 115 4.37 -6.31 18.48
C GLU A 115 3.27 -7.23 17.93
N VAL A 116 2.02 -6.74 17.90
CA VAL A 116 0.86 -7.56 17.50
C VAL A 116 0.73 -7.69 15.98
N PHE A 117 1.17 -6.69 15.24
CA PHE A 117 1.13 -6.68 13.78
C PHE A 117 2.52 -6.50 13.19
N PRO A 118 3.43 -7.50 13.35
CA PRO A 118 4.78 -7.39 12.84
C PRO A 118 4.73 -7.15 11.33
N SER A 119 5.47 -6.13 10.86
CA SER A 119 5.66 -5.95 9.43
C SER A 119 6.22 -7.26 8.86
N PRO A 120 5.78 -7.69 7.67
CA PRO A 120 6.57 -8.62 6.89
C PRO A 120 7.97 -8.01 6.82
N LEU A 121 8.98 -8.72 7.33
CA LEU A 121 10.37 -8.27 7.37
C LEU A 121 10.71 -7.64 6.01
N PRO A 122 11.30 -6.43 5.95
CA PRO A 122 11.93 -6.02 4.72
C PRO A 122 12.96 -7.10 4.37
N ALA A 123 12.91 -7.63 3.14
CA ALA A 123 14.03 -8.36 2.59
C ALA A 123 15.28 -7.53 2.89
N LYS A 124 16.26 -8.14 3.57
CA LYS A 124 17.53 -7.51 3.95
C LYS A 124 17.95 -6.57 2.82
N THR A 125 18.04 -5.28 3.11
CA THR A 125 18.78 -4.35 2.26
C THR A 125 20.15 -4.99 2.03
N VAL A 126 20.36 -5.49 0.83
CA VAL A 126 21.71 -5.80 0.33
C VAL A 126 22.41 -4.45 0.33
N GLU A 127 23.30 -4.28 1.30
CA GLU A 127 24.25 -3.19 1.33
C GLU A 127 25.02 -3.27 0.01
N ASN A 128 24.73 -2.37 -0.92
CA ASN A 128 25.49 -2.23 -2.13
C ASN A 128 26.85 -1.66 -1.75
N ASP A 129 27.84 -2.55 -1.66
CA ASP A 129 29.26 -2.20 -1.62
C ASP A 129 29.57 -1.19 -2.72
N ALA A 130 30.03 -0.02 -2.29
CA ALA A 130 30.54 1.03 -3.17
C ALA A 130 31.78 0.51 -3.90
N LYS A 131 31.60 0.01 -5.13
CA LYS A 131 32.70 -0.23 -6.06
C LYS A 131 32.91 1.02 -6.91
N THR A 132 33.81 1.88 -6.43
CA THR A 132 34.41 2.99 -7.17
C THR A 132 34.96 2.47 -8.49
N THR A 133 34.38 2.89 -9.61
CA THR A 133 34.91 2.59 -10.93
C THR A 133 35.80 3.76 -11.34
N ASN A 134 37.12 3.55 -11.26
CA ASN A 134 38.11 4.36 -11.97
C ASN A 134 37.89 4.16 -13.48
N VAL A 135 37.71 5.26 -14.22
CA VAL A 135 37.95 5.27 -15.66
C VAL A 135 38.95 6.39 -15.95
N GLU A 136 40.21 6.01 -16.08
CA GLU A 136 41.23 6.81 -16.75
C GLU A 136 41.01 6.72 -18.28
N LYS A 137 40.76 7.89 -18.86
CA LYS A 137 41.31 8.44 -20.12
C LYS A 137 41.85 7.46 -21.18
N ILE A 138 41.23 7.52 -22.38
CA ILE A 138 41.97 7.58 -23.65
C ILE A 138 41.29 8.66 -24.51
N GLU A 139 42.00 9.77 -24.70
CA GLU A 139 41.79 10.74 -25.78
C GLU A 139 42.55 10.21 -27.01
N ASP A 140 41.96 10.30 -28.20
CA ASP A 140 42.69 10.76 -29.38
C ASP A 140 41.73 11.39 -30.39
N GLN A 141 42.11 12.59 -30.81
CA GLN A 141 41.41 13.55 -31.66
C GLN A 141 41.60 13.20 -33.15
N ASN A 142 40.63 13.56 -34.00
CA ASN A 142 40.81 14.71 -34.90
C ASN A 142 39.62 14.95 -35.82
N ASP A 143 39.31 16.24 -35.93
CA ASP A 143 38.41 16.91 -36.86
C ASP A 143 38.79 16.70 -38.35
N ASN A 144 37.79 16.77 -39.23
CA ASN A 144 37.76 17.84 -40.22
C ASN A 144 36.39 17.96 -40.92
N ASP A 145 35.94 19.21 -40.89
CA ASP A 145 34.82 19.86 -41.57
C ASP A 145 35.03 19.93 -43.09
N GLU A 146 33.94 19.86 -43.87
CA GLU A 146 33.60 20.81 -44.96
C GLU A 146 32.38 20.32 -45.79
N GLY A 147 31.29 21.07 -45.72
CA GLY A 147 30.74 21.74 -46.91
C GLY A 147 29.74 21.05 -47.88
N LYS A 148 28.46 21.35 -47.64
CA LYS A 148 27.41 21.82 -48.60
C LYS A 148 26.54 20.84 -49.45
N PRO A 149 25.34 21.30 -49.89
CA PRO A 149 24.07 20.54 -49.91
C PRO A 149 23.32 20.56 -51.27
N GLU A 150 22.36 19.64 -51.49
CA GLU A 150 21.28 19.74 -52.50
C GLU A 150 20.08 18.90 -51.96
N ASN A 151 18.95 19.48 -51.53
CA ASN A 151 17.74 19.94 -52.24
C ASN A 151 16.91 18.87 -52.97
N GLU A 152 15.59 19.13 -53.03
CA GLU A 152 14.47 18.41 -53.71
C GLU A 152 13.68 17.41 -52.81
N GLU A 153 12.35 17.42 -52.71
CA GLU A 153 11.25 18.33 -53.07
C GLU A 153 9.95 17.78 -52.41
N GLU A 154 8.97 18.65 -52.20
CA GLU A 154 7.67 18.40 -51.55
C GLU A 154 6.70 17.49 -52.37
N MET A 155 5.74 16.83 -51.71
CA MET A 155 4.32 17.23 -51.73
C MET A 155 3.38 16.17 -51.12
N GLU A 156 2.67 16.60 -50.07
CA GLU A 156 1.37 16.06 -49.68
C GLU A 156 0.32 16.32 -50.77
N THR A 157 -0.55 15.35 -51.02
CA THR A 157 -1.89 15.63 -51.57
C THR A 157 -2.93 14.95 -50.68
N ILE A 158 -3.56 15.76 -49.83
CA ILE A 158 -4.85 15.47 -49.21
C ILE A 158 -5.85 16.23 -50.07
N ASP A 159 -6.66 15.51 -50.85
CA ASP A 159 -7.81 16.11 -51.53
C ASP A 159 -9.07 15.80 -50.74
N GLY A 160 -9.69 16.85 -50.23
CA GLY A 160 -10.99 16.84 -49.60
C GLY A 160 -11.97 17.59 -50.48
N SER A 161 -13.06 16.92 -50.87
CA SER A 161 -14.40 17.48 -51.10
C SER A 161 -15.41 16.34 -51.20
#